data_AF-A0A425CS62-F1
#
_entry.id   AF-A0A425CS62-F1
#
_cell.length_a   1.000
_cell.length_b   1.000
_cell.length_c   1.000
_cell.angle_alpha   90.00
_cell.angle_beta   90.00
_cell.angle_gamma   90.00
#
_symmetry.space_group_name_H-M   'P 1'
#
loop_
_entity.id
_entity.type
_entity.pdbx_description
1 polymer ?
#
loop_
_entity_poly.entity_id
_entity_poly.type
_entity_poly.pdbx_seq_one_letter_code
_entity_poly.pdbx_strand_id
1 'polypeptide(L)'
;YSVGMPMVLQTVPVVRKQRGDIEPKVFLPHERTVDQPPRQVEVERKKRRFEAADVGSLVGERLAQLFESAEYATVTSDTSGIALQLLEAMPLHWFDDKSFEVREAEKDGTIAIPVTALYGRPGVPNVWCEGHVIGFNANRRMFVVRFRNQGQDDDVQLHRNDAEDPMQFVERVVAAHKARLVAQSAIRKNVYIDCMPSDGLHKLGSENINKILKLASVPFVAKNIPVPDTARIVNEVHTDYLRTMSRIIFEHQQRAHPSPGMNFHLLADNGGDDDKKHVVTIQHHEVAPPIDYADQFIGFSFQTFLTSPETLAAVVKVNEECYRMLCMDVFALKTSRSLKLEEFQQRQNTQERLVHKIVHEDWPNKLTHAIKTSLVHVGKGWYNLQETRRDTYEFSKLRSFLRRVNLTMKDTLRYMSEQSLHSFRAFVDKATEANVKIIDAKTSFLSYADLDARRAELGHTKYEHLCRQRQIQNPPALFTVNLSVSSELIVINQAAINDASRDIAQWKAEYEVKLKRLQDDDPDGDHRTL
;
A
#
# COMPACT_ATOMS: atom_id res chain seq x y z
N TYR A 1 21.79 24.40 12.24
CA TYR A 1 21.84 25.47 11.23
C TYR A 1 22.34 26.71 11.95
N SER A 2 23.57 27.16 11.70
CA SER A 2 24.09 28.39 12.33
C SER A 2 23.64 29.61 11.52
N VAL A 3 22.90 30.50 12.17
CA VAL A 3 22.49 31.80 11.62
C VAL A 3 23.73 32.68 11.49
N GLY A 4 24.13 33.00 10.26
CA GLY A 4 25.26 33.86 9.95
C GLY A 4 24.85 34.95 8.97
N MET A 5 25.21 36.19 9.32
CA MET A 5 25.06 37.47 8.62
C MET A 5 25.05 37.44 7.07
N PRO A 6 24.37 38.41 6.43
CA PRO A 6 24.26 38.49 4.97
C PRO A 6 25.61 38.87 4.36
N MET A 7 26.21 37.95 3.60
CA MET A 7 27.31 38.28 2.68
C MET A 7 26.88 38.03 1.25
N VAL A 8 27.30 38.97 0.40
CA VAL A 8 27.00 39.17 -1.02
C VAL A 8 26.78 37.86 -1.78
N LEU A 9 25.56 37.69 -2.30
CA LEU A 9 25.17 36.64 -3.24
C LEU A 9 26.10 36.66 -4.46
N GLN A 10 27.00 35.69 -4.57
CA GLN A 10 27.67 35.40 -5.83
C GLN A 10 26.61 34.94 -6.83
N THR A 11 26.36 35.74 -7.85
CA THR A 11 25.48 35.40 -8.98
C THR A 11 26.06 34.20 -9.72
N VAL A 12 25.37 33.08 -9.66
CA VAL A 12 25.75 31.84 -10.35
C VAL A 12 25.33 31.94 -11.83
N PRO A 13 26.19 31.57 -12.80
CA PRO A 13 25.85 31.64 -14.21
C PRO A 13 24.80 30.60 -14.61
N VAL A 14 23.77 31.04 -15.34
CA VAL A 14 22.70 30.21 -15.92
C VAL A 14 23.32 29.15 -16.84
N VAL A 15 23.14 27.87 -16.53
CA VAL A 15 23.62 26.79 -17.39
C VAL A 15 22.61 26.57 -18.51
N ARG A 16 23.02 26.79 -19.76
CA ARG A 16 22.18 26.50 -20.94
C ARG A 16 21.91 24.99 -21.03
N LYS A 17 20.63 24.61 -21.19
CA LYS A 17 20.18 23.23 -21.45
C LYS A 17 21.08 22.52 -22.45
N GLN A 18 21.48 21.29 -22.13
CA GLN A 18 22.20 20.43 -23.05
C GLN A 18 21.19 19.64 -23.92
N ARG A 19 21.65 19.20 -25.09
CA ARG A 19 20.79 18.48 -26.05
C ARG A 19 20.52 17.07 -25.49
N GLY A 20 19.38 16.88 -24.82
CA GLY A 20 18.99 15.62 -24.18
C GLY A 20 18.25 15.76 -22.83
N ASP A 21 18.18 16.97 -22.27
CA ASP A 21 17.53 17.21 -20.97
C ASP A 21 16.01 17.00 -21.04
N ILE A 22 15.43 16.33 -20.03
CA ILE A 22 13.97 16.16 -19.94
C ILE A 22 13.33 17.49 -19.53
N GLU A 23 12.38 17.97 -20.34
CA GLU A 23 11.61 19.17 -20.04
C GLU A 23 10.73 19.03 -18.78
N PRO A 24 10.48 20.12 -18.03
CA PRO A 24 9.59 20.08 -16.86
C PRO A 24 8.19 19.59 -17.25
N LYS A 25 7.63 18.67 -16.44
CA LYS A 25 6.34 18.03 -16.70
C LYS A 25 5.22 18.97 -16.27
N VAL A 26 4.43 19.44 -17.23
CA VAL A 26 3.35 20.41 -17.00
C VAL A 26 1.99 19.74 -17.14
N PHE A 27 1.14 19.85 -16.12
CA PHE A 27 -0.23 19.36 -16.16
C PHE A 27 -1.22 20.46 -16.58
N LEU A 28 -2.20 20.05 -17.39
CA LEU A 28 -3.38 20.84 -17.77
C LEU A 28 -4.63 19.95 -17.60
N PRO A 29 -5.77 20.50 -17.15
CA PRO A 29 -7.04 19.78 -17.08
C PRO A 29 -7.40 19.17 -18.44
N HIS A 30 -8.03 17.99 -18.40
CA HIS A 30 -8.42 17.28 -19.62
C HIS A 30 -9.61 17.95 -20.32
N GLU A 31 -10.59 18.42 -19.54
CA GLU A 31 -11.73 19.19 -20.05
C GLU A 31 -11.36 20.66 -20.22
N ARG A 32 -11.65 21.23 -21.39
CA ARG A 32 -11.30 22.61 -21.75
C ARG A 32 -12.54 23.37 -22.21
N THR A 33 -12.67 24.61 -21.75
CA THR A 33 -13.71 25.54 -22.22
C THR A 33 -13.31 26.13 -23.58
N VAL A 34 -14.31 26.52 -24.39
CA VAL A 34 -14.14 26.93 -25.81
C VAL A 34 -13.25 28.16 -25.97
N ASP A 35 -13.11 28.99 -24.93
CA ASP A 35 -12.35 30.25 -24.96
C ASP A 35 -10.86 30.11 -24.59
N GLN A 36 -10.35 28.89 -24.36
CA GLN A 36 -8.95 28.68 -23.95
C GLN A 36 -8.00 28.53 -25.16
N PRO A 37 -6.79 29.14 -25.12
CA PRO A 37 -5.80 29.01 -26.19
C PRO A 37 -5.37 27.55 -26.44
N PRO A 38 -4.74 27.20 -27.58
CA PRO A 38 -4.37 25.82 -27.88
C PRO A 38 -3.48 25.19 -26.79
N ARG A 39 -3.68 23.90 -26.48
CA ARG A 39 -3.00 23.18 -25.39
C ARG A 39 -1.48 23.32 -25.44
N GLN A 40 -0.89 23.22 -26.63
CA GLN A 40 0.56 23.37 -26.82
C GLN A 40 1.06 24.76 -26.38
N VAL A 41 0.31 25.82 -26.69
CA VAL A 41 0.65 27.19 -26.33
C VAL A 41 0.56 27.40 -24.80
N GLU A 42 -0.42 26.81 -24.14
CA GLU A 42 -0.52 26.88 -22.66
C GLU A 42 0.58 26.10 -21.96
N VAL A 43 0.92 24.91 -22.47
CA VAL A 43 2.06 24.13 -21.96
C VAL A 43 3.35 24.95 -22.09
N GLU A 44 3.58 25.56 -23.25
CA GLU A 44 4.77 26.38 -23.48
C GLU A 44 4.79 27.65 -22.60
N ARG A 45 3.64 28.32 -22.42
CA ARG A 45 3.51 29.45 -21.49
C ARG A 45 3.81 29.05 -20.04
N LYS A 46 3.30 27.91 -19.58
CA LYS A 46 3.59 27.39 -18.23
C LYS A 46 5.06 26.98 -18.09
N LYS A 47 5.67 26.35 -19.10
CA LYS A 47 7.10 26.03 -19.12
C LYS A 47 7.96 27.28 -18.99
N ARG A 48 7.69 28.32 -19.79
CA ARG A 48 8.40 29.61 -19.69
C ARG A 48 8.22 30.26 -18.32
N ARG A 49 7.04 30.10 -17.69
CA ARG A 49 6.79 30.59 -16.34
C ARG A 49 7.61 29.82 -15.29
N PHE A 50 7.71 28.50 -15.42
CA PHE A 50 8.51 27.68 -14.51
C PHE A 50 10.00 28.00 -14.66
N GLU A 51 10.49 28.19 -15.89
CA GLU A 51 11.88 28.57 -16.17
C GLU A 51 12.23 29.99 -15.70
N ALA A 52 11.25 30.91 -15.65
CA ALA A 52 11.44 32.26 -15.17
C ALA A 52 11.39 32.39 -13.64
N ALA A 53 10.97 31.34 -12.92
CA ALA A 53 10.83 31.38 -11.47
C ALA A 53 12.17 31.08 -10.78
N ASP A 54 12.65 32.03 -9.96
CA ASP A 54 13.80 31.79 -9.08
C ASP A 54 13.31 31.12 -7.78
N VAL A 55 13.41 29.79 -7.75
CA VAL A 55 12.98 28.96 -6.63
C VAL A 55 13.74 29.29 -5.34
N GLY A 56 15.01 29.65 -5.44
CA GLY A 56 15.82 30.01 -4.26
C GLY A 56 15.29 31.27 -3.58
N SER A 57 15.00 32.30 -4.37
CA SER A 57 14.41 33.55 -3.87
C SER A 57 12.99 33.34 -3.33
N LEU A 58 12.15 32.56 -4.03
CA LEU A 58 10.78 32.26 -3.60
C LEU A 58 10.73 31.48 -2.28
N VAL A 59 11.58 30.46 -2.13
CA VAL A 59 11.71 29.71 -0.86
C VAL A 59 12.23 30.64 0.24
N GLY A 60 13.24 31.46 -0.06
CA GLY A 60 13.81 32.41 0.89
C GLY A 60 12.77 33.39 1.45
N GLU A 61 11.98 34.01 0.56
CA GLU A 61 10.92 34.95 0.94
C GLU A 61 9.84 34.27 1.80
N ARG A 62 9.34 33.11 1.38
CA ARG A 62 8.27 32.41 2.10
C ARG A 62 8.74 31.85 3.45
N LEU A 63 10.00 31.40 3.55
CA LEU A 63 10.58 30.99 4.82
C LEU A 63 10.86 32.18 5.74
N ALA A 64 11.29 33.33 5.22
CA ALA A 64 11.41 34.55 6.02
C ALA A 64 10.06 34.95 6.63
N GLN A 65 8.98 34.93 5.84
CA GLN A 65 7.61 35.13 6.34
C GLN A 65 7.24 34.13 7.43
N LEU A 66 7.63 32.86 7.29
CA LEU A 66 7.39 31.83 8.31
C LEU A 66 8.20 32.10 9.58
N PHE A 67 9.47 32.51 9.47
CA PHE A 67 10.32 32.80 10.63
C PHE A 67 9.91 34.08 11.37
N GLU A 68 9.26 35.02 10.68
CA GLU A 68 8.64 36.21 11.27
C GLU A 68 7.24 35.95 11.83
N SER A 69 6.67 34.75 11.62
CA SER A 69 5.33 34.40 12.10
C SER A 69 5.26 34.34 13.64
N ALA A 70 4.07 34.59 14.18
CA ALA A 70 3.80 34.43 15.61
C ALA A 70 4.02 32.98 16.09
N GLU A 71 3.81 32.00 15.20
CA GLU A 71 4.03 30.58 15.48
C GLU A 71 5.51 30.29 15.72
N TYR A 72 6.39 30.82 14.86
CA TYR A 72 7.83 30.66 15.03
C TYR A 72 8.37 31.47 16.22
N ALA A 73 7.84 32.68 16.43
CA ALA A 73 8.18 33.52 17.58
C ALA A 73 7.87 32.83 18.92
N THR A 74 6.85 31.98 18.96
CA THR A 74 6.50 31.16 20.14
C THR A 74 7.64 30.20 20.49
N VAL A 75 8.28 29.58 19.50
CA VAL A 75 9.41 28.66 19.70
C VAL A 75 10.68 29.41 20.08
N THR A 76 10.97 30.55 19.44
CA THR A 76 12.20 31.31 19.71
C THR A 76 12.17 32.10 21.01
N SER A 77 10.97 32.38 21.55
CA SER A 77 10.80 33.04 22.85
C SER A 77 11.01 32.11 24.05
N ASP A 78 11.13 30.81 23.84
CA ASP A 78 11.43 29.84 24.89
C ASP A 78 12.85 30.04 25.43
N THR A 79 12.95 30.56 26.66
CA THR A 79 14.22 30.84 27.33
C THR A 79 15.02 29.58 27.67
N SER A 80 14.36 28.41 27.74
CA SER A 80 15.04 27.14 28.02
C SER A 80 15.85 26.61 26.82
N GLY A 81 15.55 27.09 25.60
CA GLY A 81 16.16 26.61 24.37
C GLY A 81 15.74 25.19 23.95
N ILE A 82 14.96 24.49 24.79
CA ILE A 82 14.50 23.11 24.52
C ILE A 82 13.62 23.10 23.28
N ALA A 83 12.76 24.12 23.11
CA ALA A 83 11.88 24.18 21.97
C ALA A 83 12.65 24.18 20.64
N LEU A 84 13.68 25.02 20.55
CA LEU A 84 14.54 25.13 19.37
C LEU A 84 15.39 23.87 19.19
N GLN A 85 15.97 23.33 20.25
CA GLN A 85 16.78 22.10 20.19
C GLN A 85 15.96 20.92 19.64
N LEU A 86 14.73 20.73 20.13
CA LEU A 86 13.85 19.68 19.64
C LEU A 86 13.44 19.92 18.19
N LEU A 87 13.19 21.19 17.82
CA LEU A 87 12.91 21.55 16.44
C LEU A 87 14.09 21.13 15.55
N GLU A 88 15.31 21.53 15.90
CA GLU A 88 16.55 21.26 15.16
C GLU A 88 16.89 19.76 15.08
N ALA A 89 16.61 19.00 16.13
CA ALA A 89 16.87 17.56 16.21
C ALA A 89 16.05 16.74 15.20
N MET A 90 14.87 17.21 14.78
CA MET A 90 14.04 16.52 13.80
C MET A 90 14.41 16.92 12.37
N PRO A 91 14.93 16.02 11.52
CA PRO A 91 15.26 16.35 10.13
C PRO A 91 14.02 16.77 9.32
N LEU A 92 14.17 17.78 8.46
CA LEU A 92 13.06 18.32 7.66
C LEU A 92 12.44 17.28 6.70
N HIS A 93 13.23 16.34 6.20
CA HIS A 93 12.76 15.31 5.27
C HIS A 93 11.77 14.32 5.89
N TRP A 94 11.61 14.29 7.22
CA TRP A 94 10.56 13.50 7.89
C TRP A 94 9.16 14.05 7.64
N PHE A 95 9.05 15.33 7.31
CA PHE A 95 7.79 16.06 7.13
C PHE A 95 7.51 16.37 5.67
N ASP A 96 8.18 15.68 4.76
CA ASP A 96 8.02 15.89 3.32
C ASP A 96 6.86 15.08 2.77
N ASP A 97 5.96 15.75 2.05
CA ASP A 97 4.83 15.09 1.40
C ASP A 97 5.23 14.59 0.01
N LYS A 98 5.39 13.27 -0.09
CA LYS A 98 5.80 12.58 -1.32
C LYS A 98 4.66 12.37 -2.30
N SER A 99 3.41 12.65 -1.93
CA SER A 99 2.27 12.56 -2.86
C SER A 99 2.38 13.56 -4.01
N PHE A 100 3.15 14.63 -3.82
CA PHE A 100 3.45 15.63 -4.84
C PHE A 100 4.60 15.23 -5.78
N GLU A 101 5.28 14.10 -5.57
CA GLU A 101 6.35 13.65 -6.47
C GLU A 101 5.79 13.28 -7.85
N VAL A 102 6.03 14.15 -8.83
CA VAL A 102 5.49 14.03 -10.21
C VAL A 102 6.23 12.99 -11.07
N ARG A 103 7.44 12.60 -10.66
CA ARG A 103 8.31 11.65 -11.36
C ARG A 103 8.67 10.50 -10.43
N GLU A 104 8.41 9.28 -10.87
CA GLU A 104 8.99 8.11 -10.22
C GLU A 104 10.50 8.16 -10.38
N ALA A 105 11.23 7.73 -9.35
CA ALA A 105 12.69 7.65 -9.38
C ALA A 105 13.14 6.63 -10.44
N GLU A 106 13.40 7.09 -11.67
CA GLU A 106 13.97 6.28 -12.74
C GLU A 106 15.36 5.78 -12.31
N LYS A 107 15.58 4.47 -12.51
CA LYS A 107 16.78 3.75 -12.03
C LYS A 107 17.98 3.88 -12.96
N ASP A 108 17.76 4.32 -14.19
CA ASP A 108 18.77 4.34 -15.22
C ASP A 108 19.38 5.74 -15.32
N GLY A 109 20.60 5.91 -14.79
CA GLY A 109 21.38 7.15 -14.77
C GLY A 109 21.80 7.68 -16.15
N THR A 110 21.04 7.36 -17.18
CA THR A 110 21.21 7.78 -18.58
C THR A 110 20.61 9.16 -18.85
N ILE A 111 19.76 9.68 -17.95
CA ILE A 111 19.03 10.93 -18.19
C ILE A 111 19.26 11.94 -17.06
N ALA A 112 19.72 13.13 -17.43
CA ALA A 112 19.94 14.25 -16.53
C ALA A 112 18.67 15.12 -16.42
N ILE A 113 18.17 15.33 -15.19
CA ILE A 113 17.03 16.22 -14.95
C ILE A 113 17.56 17.54 -14.38
N PRO A 114 17.39 18.68 -15.06
CA PRO A 114 17.78 19.97 -14.52
C PRO A 114 16.91 20.33 -13.32
N VAL A 115 17.54 20.72 -12.21
CA VAL A 115 16.86 21.06 -10.96
C VAL A 115 17.56 22.23 -10.27
N THR A 116 16.79 23.04 -9.54
CA THR A 116 17.35 23.98 -8.57
C THR A 116 17.37 23.29 -7.22
N ALA A 117 18.55 23.20 -6.61
CA ALA A 117 18.72 22.44 -5.39
C ALA A 117 19.69 23.13 -4.42
N LEU A 118 19.49 22.88 -3.12
CA LEU A 118 20.31 23.48 -2.08
C LEU A 118 21.68 22.80 -2.03
N TYR A 119 22.72 23.53 -2.43
CA TYR A 119 24.10 23.11 -2.41
C TYR A 119 24.79 23.58 -1.13
N GLY A 120 25.37 22.66 -0.36
CA GLY A 120 26.07 22.97 0.88
C GLY A 120 27.33 22.15 1.02
N ARG A 121 28.48 22.81 1.28
CA ARG A 121 29.74 22.18 1.67
C ARG A 121 30.05 22.49 3.14
N PRO A 122 30.74 21.59 3.86
CA PRO A 122 31.23 21.91 5.20
C PRO A 122 32.02 23.23 5.20
N GLY A 123 31.56 24.22 5.96
CA GLY A 123 32.20 25.54 6.08
C GLY A 123 31.72 26.62 5.10
N VAL A 124 30.83 26.31 4.14
CA VAL A 124 30.24 27.28 3.21
C VAL A 124 28.72 27.34 3.47
N PRO A 125 28.09 28.53 3.53
CA PRO A 125 26.64 28.64 3.67
C PRO A 125 25.96 27.93 2.50
N ASN A 126 24.80 27.33 2.78
CA ASN A 126 24.02 26.65 1.77
C ASN A 126 23.49 27.67 0.75
N VAL A 127 23.69 27.40 -0.55
CA VAL A 127 23.22 28.26 -1.65
C VAL A 127 22.34 27.44 -2.57
N TRP A 128 21.24 28.03 -3.05
CA TRP A 128 20.43 27.43 -4.11
C TRP A 128 21.18 27.55 -5.44
N CYS A 129 21.47 26.41 -6.05
CA CYS A 129 22.22 26.35 -7.31
C CYS A 129 21.50 25.44 -8.30
N GLU A 130 21.69 25.72 -9.59
CA GLU A 130 21.29 24.78 -10.65
C GLU A 130 22.19 23.53 -10.63
N GLY A 131 21.57 22.37 -10.71
CA GLY A 131 22.23 21.07 -10.76
C GLY A 131 21.45 20.09 -11.64
N HIS A 132 22.01 18.89 -11.81
CA HIS A 132 21.38 17.83 -12.57
C HIS A 132 21.17 16.61 -11.69
N VAL A 133 19.94 16.12 -11.58
CA VAL A 133 19.70 14.81 -10.98
C VAL A 133 20.24 13.76 -11.95
N ILE A 134 21.21 12.97 -11.48
CA ILE A 134 21.88 11.93 -12.28
C ILE A 134 21.48 10.52 -11.83
N GLY A 135 20.77 10.39 -10.72
CA GLY A 135 20.28 9.10 -10.25
C GLY A 135 19.58 9.17 -8.89
N PHE A 136 19.09 8.02 -8.43
CA PHE A 136 18.41 7.88 -7.14
C PHE A 136 18.97 6.69 -6.36
N ASN A 137 19.41 6.96 -5.13
CA ASN A 137 19.88 5.93 -4.21
C ASN A 137 18.67 5.30 -3.50
N ALA A 138 18.20 4.15 -3.99
CA ALA A 138 17.04 3.45 -3.42
C ALA A 138 17.21 3.02 -1.96
N ASN A 139 18.44 2.70 -1.52
CA ASN A 139 18.71 2.27 -0.14
C ASN A 139 18.56 3.42 0.85
N ARG A 140 19.02 4.63 0.47
CA ARG A 140 18.96 5.83 1.31
C ARG A 140 17.76 6.72 1.00
N ARG A 141 17.02 6.42 -0.07
CA ARG A 141 15.90 7.23 -0.61
C ARG A 141 16.31 8.68 -0.85
N MET A 142 17.46 8.90 -1.48
CA MET A 142 17.99 10.23 -1.81
C MET A 142 18.33 10.34 -3.30
N PHE A 143 18.08 11.50 -3.89
CA PHE A 143 18.52 11.87 -5.22
C PHE A 143 20.02 12.21 -5.20
N VAL A 144 20.73 11.82 -6.25
CA VAL A 144 22.11 12.24 -6.50
C VAL A 144 22.06 13.41 -7.47
N VAL A 145 22.43 14.60 -6.99
CA VAL A 145 22.41 15.84 -7.76
C VAL A 145 23.85 16.28 -8.01
N ARG A 146 24.20 16.42 -9.29
CA ARG A 146 25.49 16.91 -9.76
C ARG A 146 25.43 18.42 -9.94
N PHE A 147 26.29 19.13 -9.23
CA PHE A 147 26.52 20.55 -9.39
C PHE A 147 27.82 20.77 -10.16
N ARG A 148 27.86 21.77 -11.05
CA ARG A 148 29.08 22.13 -11.78
C ARG A 148 29.64 23.43 -11.19
N ASN A 149 30.82 23.37 -10.59
CA ASN A 149 31.49 24.51 -9.98
C ASN A 149 32.89 24.67 -10.56
N GLN A 150 33.16 25.80 -11.23
CA GLN A 150 34.48 26.14 -11.78
C GLN A 150 35.16 25.01 -12.60
N GLY A 151 34.37 24.21 -13.31
CA GLY A 151 34.87 23.10 -14.13
C GLY A 151 35.05 21.77 -13.40
N GLN A 152 34.71 21.68 -12.11
CA GLN A 152 34.62 20.42 -11.36
C GLN A 152 33.15 20.06 -11.10
N ASP A 153 32.83 18.79 -11.32
CA ASP A 153 31.51 18.23 -11.01
C ASP A 153 31.52 17.71 -9.57
N ASP A 154 30.50 18.08 -8.79
CA ASP A 154 30.34 17.69 -7.39
C ASP A 154 28.97 17.03 -7.17
N ASP A 155 28.98 15.80 -6.68
CA ASP A 155 27.78 14.96 -6.53
C ASP A 155 27.29 14.99 -5.09
N VAL A 156 26.12 15.58 -4.85
CA VAL A 156 25.53 15.73 -3.52
C VAL A 156 24.25 14.88 -3.42
N GLN A 157 24.07 14.19 -2.29
CA GLN A 157 22.86 13.43 -2.02
C GLN A 157 21.81 14.31 -1.33
N LEU A 158 20.65 14.47 -1.96
CA LEU A 158 19.57 15.34 -1.50
C LEU A 158 18.26 14.56 -1.37
N HIS A 159 17.46 14.91 -0.36
CA HIS A 159 16.15 14.29 -0.13
C HIS A 159 15.05 14.85 -1.06
N ARG A 160 15.28 16.02 -1.67
CA ARG A 160 14.31 16.76 -2.47
C ARG A 160 14.88 17.17 -3.81
N ASN A 161 14.02 17.23 -4.81
CA ASN A 161 14.30 17.85 -6.10
C ASN A 161 13.15 18.80 -6.49
N ASP A 162 13.46 19.79 -7.31
CA ASP A 162 12.52 20.79 -7.84
C ASP A 162 12.04 20.40 -9.24
N ALA A 163 11.81 19.10 -9.48
CA ALA A 163 11.38 18.61 -10.80
C ALA A 163 9.86 18.82 -11.05
N GLU A 164 9.22 19.67 -10.26
CA GLU A 164 7.78 19.93 -10.18
C GLU A 164 7.45 21.40 -10.50
N ASP A 165 6.22 21.86 -10.19
CA ASP A 165 5.86 23.27 -10.29
C ASP A 165 6.59 24.07 -9.20
N PRO A 166 7.39 25.11 -9.53
CA PRO A 166 8.15 25.89 -8.56
C PRO A 166 7.33 26.40 -7.37
N MET A 167 6.07 26.80 -7.60
CA MET A 167 5.21 27.28 -6.52
C MET A 167 4.76 26.13 -5.61
N GLN A 168 4.47 24.96 -6.16
CA GLN A 168 4.13 23.78 -5.37
C GLN A 168 5.32 23.29 -4.57
N PHE A 169 6.53 23.35 -5.15
CA PHE A 169 7.76 23.05 -4.43
C PHE A 169 7.96 23.98 -3.23
N VAL A 170 7.82 25.29 -3.43
CA VAL A 170 7.93 26.28 -2.36
C VAL A 170 6.90 26.02 -1.26
N GLU A 171 5.62 25.81 -1.62
CA GLU A 171 4.57 25.50 -0.65
C GLU A 171 4.84 24.19 0.09
N ARG A 172 5.33 23.14 -0.58
CA ARG A 172 5.72 21.87 0.06
C ARG A 172 6.85 22.07 1.07
N VAL A 173 7.87 22.87 0.72
CA VAL A 173 8.99 23.18 1.63
C VAL A 173 8.48 23.93 2.86
N VAL A 174 7.65 24.95 2.68
CA VAL A 174 7.06 25.72 3.78
C VAL A 174 6.13 24.85 4.62
N ALA A 175 5.31 24.02 4.00
CA ALA A 175 4.42 23.08 4.68
C ALA A 175 5.22 22.09 5.54
N ALA A 176 6.33 21.56 5.05
CA ALA A 176 7.21 20.69 5.84
C ALA A 176 7.80 21.41 7.06
N HIS A 177 8.20 22.69 6.92
CA HIS A 177 8.66 23.49 8.06
C HIS A 177 7.53 23.73 9.07
N LYS A 178 6.31 24.02 8.61
CA LYS A 178 5.13 24.16 9.47
C LYS A 178 4.77 22.85 10.18
N ALA A 179 4.72 21.73 9.47
CA ALA A 179 4.44 20.41 10.06
C ALA A 179 5.49 20.04 11.11
N ARG A 180 6.76 20.37 10.86
CA ARG A 180 7.85 20.20 11.83
C ARG A 180 7.64 21.06 13.09
N LEU A 181 7.22 22.31 12.95
CA LEU A 181 6.84 23.17 14.08
C LEU A 181 5.66 22.59 14.87
N VAL A 182 4.62 22.12 14.18
CA VAL A 182 3.43 21.50 14.79
C VAL A 182 3.80 20.22 15.56
N ALA A 183 4.58 19.34 14.94
CA ALA A 183 5.03 18.10 15.57
C ALA A 183 5.89 18.36 16.81
N GLN A 184 6.81 19.33 16.73
CA GLN A 184 7.62 19.76 17.87
C GLN A 184 6.74 20.19 19.06
N SER A 185 5.73 21.03 18.80
CA SER A 185 4.80 21.51 19.82
C SER A 185 3.96 20.36 20.39
N ALA A 186 3.46 19.47 19.52
CA ALA A 186 2.66 18.32 19.93
C ALA A 186 3.45 17.33 20.80
N ILE A 187 4.72 17.07 20.50
CA ILE A 187 5.59 16.21 21.32
C ILE A 187 5.76 16.82 22.71
N ARG A 188 6.10 18.11 22.81
CA ARG A 188 6.25 18.80 24.11
C ARG A 188 4.96 18.78 24.90
N LYS A 189 3.82 19.10 24.26
CA LYS A 189 2.49 19.03 24.88
C LYS A 189 2.22 17.65 25.49
N ASN A 190 2.49 16.58 24.74
CA ASN A 190 2.30 15.21 25.22
C ASN A 190 3.21 14.88 26.40
N VAL A 191 4.48 15.28 26.36
CA VAL A 191 5.41 15.09 27.48
C VAL A 191 4.95 15.85 28.71
N TYR A 192 4.46 17.09 28.57
CA TYR A 192 3.92 17.85 29.70
C TYR A 192 2.73 17.16 30.34
N ILE A 193 1.79 16.66 29.53
CA ILE A 193 0.63 15.89 30.01
C ILE A 193 1.08 14.62 30.74
N ASP A 194 2.07 13.91 30.21
CA ASP A 194 2.59 12.67 30.80
C ASP A 194 3.33 12.90 32.12
N CYS A 195 3.91 14.10 32.29
CA CYS A 195 4.56 14.51 33.53
C CYS A 195 3.59 15.18 34.53
N MET A 196 2.30 15.34 34.22
CA MET A 196 1.35 15.92 35.16
C MET A 196 1.09 14.97 36.35
N PRO A 197 1.10 15.48 37.60
CA PRO A 197 0.81 14.66 38.76
C PRO A 197 -0.63 14.14 38.72
N SER A 198 -0.79 12.82 38.83
CA SER A 198 -2.09 12.15 38.77
C SER A 198 -2.68 11.81 40.14
N ASP A 199 -1.95 12.06 41.23
CA ASP A 199 -2.28 11.56 42.57
C ASP A 199 -3.60 12.12 43.15
N GLY A 200 -4.06 13.27 42.66
CA GLY A 200 -5.32 13.91 43.05
C GLY A 200 -6.45 13.80 42.03
N LEU A 201 -6.22 13.14 40.88
CA LEU A 201 -7.23 13.04 39.84
C LEU A 201 -8.28 11.99 40.20
N HIS A 202 -9.54 12.28 39.85
CA HIS A 202 -10.61 11.31 39.98
C HIS A 202 -10.26 10.09 39.14
N LYS A 203 -10.17 8.92 39.76
CA LYS A 203 -9.90 7.64 39.10
C LYS A 203 -11.19 7.04 38.57
N LEU A 204 -11.07 6.15 37.58
CA LEU A 204 -12.22 5.41 37.08
C LEU A 204 -12.79 4.53 38.22
N GLY A 205 -14.05 4.75 38.59
CA GLY A 205 -14.70 3.99 39.66
C GLY A 205 -14.72 2.49 39.39
N SER A 206 -14.57 1.69 40.44
CA SER A 206 -14.59 0.22 40.36
C SER A 206 -15.87 -0.32 39.73
N GLU A 207 -17.01 0.34 39.91
CA GLU A 207 -18.27 -0.01 39.27
C GLU A 207 -18.21 0.11 37.74
N ASN A 208 -17.60 1.18 37.22
CA ASN A 208 -17.46 1.40 35.78
C ASN A 208 -16.47 0.39 35.18
N ILE A 209 -15.36 0.12 35.88
CA ILE A 209 -14.42 -0.95 35.48
C ILE A 209 -15.13 -2.30 35.44
N ASN A 210 -15.93 -2.64 36.45
CA ASN A 210 -16.69 -3.88 36.48
C ASN A 210 -17.74 -3.96 35.36
N LYS A 211 -18.40 -2.85 35.00
CA LYS A 211 -19.30 -2.78 33.84
C LYS A 211 -18.54 -3.05 32.54
N ILE A 212 -17.37 -2.41 32.35
CA ILE A 212 -16.51 -2.62 31.17
C ILE A 212 -16.05 -4.08 31.11
N LEU A 213 -15.55 -4.64 32.21
CA LEU A 213 -15.14 -6.04 32.28
C LEU A 213 -16.28 -7.00 31.98
N LYS A 214 -17.49 -6.73 32.51
CA LYS A 214 -18.67 -7.55 32.23
C LYS A 214 -18.99 -7.54 30.74
N LEU A 215 -18.98 -6.37 30.09
CA LEU A 215 -19.24 -6.24 28.65
C LEU A 215 -18.15 -6.92 27.82
N ALA A 216 -16.87 -6.74 28.17
CA ALA A 216 -15.74 -7.35 27.49
C ALA A 216 -15.69 -8.88 27.67
N SER A 217 -16.24 -9.40 28.78
CA SER A 217 -16.26 -10.83 29.09
C SER A 217 -17.39 -11.60 28.41
N VAL A 218 -18.42 -10.91 27.89
CA VAL A 218 -19.60 -11.54 27.25
C VAL A 218 -19.22 -12.60 26.20
N PRO A 219 -18.27 -12.36 25.27
CA PRO A 219 -17.91 -13.35 24.26
C PRO A 219 -17.27 -14.62 24.83
N PHE A 220 -16.54 -14.52 25.93
CA PHE A 220 -15.87 -15.66 26.58
C PHE A 220 -16.89 -16.50 27.35
N VAL A 221 -17.76 -15.83 28.13
CA VAL A 221 -18.84 -16.47 28.87
C VAL A 221 -19.81 -17.18 27.92
N ALA A 222 -20.20 -16.53 26.82
CA ALA A 222 -21.09 -17.11 25.82
C ALA A 222 -20.52 -18.38 25.17
N LYS A 223 -19.19 -18.50 25.08
CA LYS A 223 -18.50 -19.65 24.49
C LYS A 223 -18.02 -20.67 25.53
N ASN A 224 -18.33 -20.50 26.82
CA ASN A 224 -17.78 -21.29 27.92
C ASN A 224 -16.24 -21.36 27.91
N ILE A 225 -15.59 -20.27 27.51
CA ILE A 225 -14.13 -20.13 27.50
C ILE A 225 -13.73 -19.38 28.77
N PRO A 226 -12.66 -19.79 29.48
CA PRO A 226 -12.15 -19.03 30.62
C PRO A 226 -11.77 -17.60 30.20
N VAL A 227 -12.22 -16.62 30.97
CA VAL A 227 -11.87 -15.20 30.73
C VAL A 227 -10.37 -15.04 30.99
N PRO A 228 -9.61 -14.44 30.06
CA PRO A 228 -8.19 -14.16 30.26
C PRO A 228 -7.95 -13.24 31.45
N ASP A 229 -6.74 -13.28 32.03
CA ASP A 229 -6.36 -12.30 33.05
C ASP A 229 -6.39 -10.88 32.47
N THR A 230 -7.17 -10.01 33.11
CA THR A 230 -7.43 -8.64 32.65
C THR A 230 -6.64 -7.59 33.44
N ALA A 231 -5.90 -7.98 34.49
CA ALA A 231 -5.26 -7.04 35.40
C ALA A 231 -4.34 -6.03 34.69
N ARG A 232 -3.52 -6.49 33.73
CA ARG A 232 -2.64 -5.61 32.97
C ARG A 232 -3.40 -4.59 32.13
N ILE A 233 -4.44 -5.04 31.42
CA ILE A 233 -5.25 -4.20 30.54
C ILE A 233 -6.05 -3.18 31.36
N VAL A 234 -6.59 -3.58 32.52
CA VAL A 234 -7.29 -2.66 33.43
C VAL A 234 -6.35 -1.56 33.93
N ASN A 235 -5.09 -1.90 34.24
CA ASN A 235 -4.09 -0.90 34.61
C ASN A 235 -3.74 0.04 33.45
N GLU A 236 -3.63 -0.48 32.22
CA GLU A 236 -3.41 0.33 31.02
C GLU A 236 -4.58 1.30 30.79
N VAL A 237 -5.84 0.83 30.87
CA VAL A 237 -7.06 1.66 30.75
C VAL A 237 -7.11 2.73 31.84
N HIS A 238 -6.75 2.39 33.07
CA HIS A 238 -6.71 3.35 34.17
C HIS A 238 -5.65 4.44 33.91
N THR A 239 -4.47 4.06 33.41
CA THR A 239 -3.38 4.99 33.09
C THR A 239 -3.80 5.93 31.95
N ASP A 240 -4.42 5.39 30.91
CA ASP A 240 -4.90 6.18 29.76
C ASP A 240 -6.04 7.14 30.15
N TYR A 241 -6.95 6.69 31.02
CA TYR A 241 -8.00 7.54 31.58
C TYR A 241 -7.39 8.71 32.36
N LEU A 242 -6.39 8.46 33.22
CA LEU A 242 -5.71 9.51 33.96
C LEU A 242 -4.96 10.48 33.02
N ARG A 243 -4.26 9.96 32.01
CA ARG A 243 -3.61 10.77 30.97
C ARG A 243 -4.62 11.67 30.25
N THR A 244 -5.81 11.14 29.94
CA THR A 244 -6.90 11.90 29.30
C THR A 244 -7.44 13.00 30.22
N MET A 245 -7.65 12.70 31.51
CA MET A 245 -8.06 13.71 32.48
C MET A 245 -7.00 14.81 32.63
N SER A 246 -5.72 14.46 32.72
CA SER A 246 -4.60 15.40 32.70
C SER A 246 -4.62 16.28 31.45
N ARG A 247 -4.85 15.70 30.26
CA ARG A 247 -4.97 16.44 29.00
C ARG A 247 -6.12 17.46 29.04
N ILE A 248 -7.30 17.06 29.49
CA ILE A 248 -8.48 17.95 29.57
C ILE A 248 -8.17 19.13 30.50
N ILE A 249 -7.58 18.86 31.67
CA ILE A 249 -7.20 19.90 32.63
C ILE A 249 -6.14 20.83 32.03
N PHE A 250 -5.11 20.27 31.39
CA PHE A 250 -4.05 21.04 30.74
C PHE A 250 -4.62 22.00 29.69
N GLU A 251 -5.46 21.48 28.78
CA GLU A 251 -6.08 22.28 27.72
C GLU A 251 -7.03 23.34 28.27
N HIS A 252 -7.80 23.02 29.32
CA HIS A 252 -8.66 23.98 29.99
C HIS A 252 -7.86 25.11 30.65
N GLN A 253 -6.80 24.79 31.39
CA GLN A 253 -5.94 25.78 32.04
C GLN A 253 -5.23 26.67 31.01
N GLN A 254 -4.73 26.08 29.92
CA GLN A 254 -4.11 26.81 28.82
C GLN A 254 -5.08 27.82 28.17
N ARG A 255 -6.38 27.50 28.09
CA ARG A 255 -7.40 28.38 27.51
C ARG A 255 -7.95 29.43 28.49
N ALA A 256 -8.24 29.04 29.73
CA ALA A 256 -8.98 29.86 30.69
C ALA A 256 -8.10 30.76 31.56
N HIS A 257 -6.86 30.34 31.87
CA HIS A 257 -5.98 31.05 32.80
C HIS A 257 -4.51 31.00 32.34
N PRO A 258 -4.14 31.75 31.28
CA PRO A 258 -2.75 31.90 30.88
C PRO A 258 -2.01 32.77 31.92
N SER A 259 -1.61 32.17 33.05
CA SER A 259 -0.73 32.85 33.99
C SER A 259 0.66 33.03 33.36
N PRO A 260 1.41 34.08 33.71
CA PRO A 260 2.75 34.33 33.13
C PRO A 260 3.72 33.15 33.30
N GLY A 261 3.53 32.31 34.33
CA GLY A 261 4.31 31.09 34.58
C GLY A 261 3.82 29.83 33.86
N MET A 262 2.72 29.91 33.11
CA MET A 262 2.13 28.80 32.34
C MET A 262 2.21 29.02 30.82
N ASN A 263 3.12 29.88 30.37
CA ASN A 263 3.44 29.96 28.95
C ASN A 263 4.36 28.79 28.56
N PHE A 264 3.76 27.70 28.11
CA PHE A 264 4.50 26.51 27.67
C PHE A 264 5.19 26.69 26.31
N HIS A 265 5.10 27.87 25.68
CA HIS A 265 5.63 28.11 24.34
C HIS A 265 5.16 27.03 23.35
N LEU A 266 3.91 26.63 23.48
CA LEU A 266 3.24 25.71 22.58
C LEU A 266 2.52 26.53 21.53
N LEU A 267 2.55 26.05 20.29
CA LEU A 267 1.71 26.60 19.25
C LEU A 267 0.26 26.59 19.72
N ALA A 268 -0.42 27.71 19.55
CA ALA A 268 -1.85 27.78 19.78
C ALA A 268 -2.51 26.66 18.98
N ASP A 269 -3.35 25.88 19.65
CA ASP A 269 -4.23 24.94 18.98
C ASP A 269 -5.26 25.77 18.22
N ASN A 270 -4.85 26.33 17.08
CA ASN A 270 -5.68 27.09 16.17
C ASN A 270 -6.63 26.12 15.43
N GLY A 271 -7.25 25.17 16.13
CA GLY A 271 -8.09 24.12 15.54
C GLY A 271 -7.53 23.59 14.22
N GLY A 272 -6.20 23.39 14.19
CA GLY A 272 -5.42 23.36 12.96
C GLY A 272 -5.76 22.14 12.12
N ASP A 273 -6.55 22.37 11.07
CA ASP A 273 -6.82 21.55 9.90
C ASP A 273 -7.57 20.22 10.06
N ASP A 274 -7.53 19.54 11.22
CA ASP A 274 -8.41 18.37 11.45
C ASP A 274 -9.83 18.78 11.86
N ASP A 275 -9.98 20.00 12.41
CA ASP A 275 -11.26 20.57 12.85
C ASP A 275 -11.66 21.82 12.05
N LYS A 276 -11.03 22.02 10.88
CA LYS A 276 -11.84 22.40 9.72
C LYS A 276 -12.77 21.22 9.44
N LYS A 277 -13.79 21.05 10.30
CA LYS A 277 -15.14 20.78 9.80
C LYS A 277 -15.20 21.62 8.56
N HIS A 278 -15.26 20.97 7.39
CA HIS A 278 -15.56 21.71 6.19
C HIS A 278 -16.72 22.59 6.62
N VAL A 279 -16.47 23.90 6.74
CA VAL A 279 -17.56 24.84 6.70
C VAL A 279 -17.92 24.71 5.25
N VAL A 280 -18.69 23.66 4.96
CA VAL A 280 -19.57 23.62 3.82
C VAL A 280 -20.18 25.00 3.93
N THR A 281 -19.91 25.87 2.97
CA THR A 281 -20.65 27.11 2.86
C THR A 281 -22.07 26.64 2.72
N ILE A 282 -22.78 26.52 3.84
CA ILE A 282 -24.15 26.05 3.90
C ILE A 282 -24.89 27.23 3.28
N GLN A 283 -25.02 27.21 1.94
CA GLN A 283 -25.77 28.21 1.18
C GLN A 283 -27.24 28.20 1.61
N HIS A 284 -27.68 27.15 2.31
CA HIS A 284 -29.01 26.96 2.83
C HIS A 284 -28.99 26.32 4.23
N HIS A 285 -29.12 27.15 5.27
CA HIS A 285 -29.34 26.67 6.63
C HIS A 285 -30.84 26.62 6.89
N GLU A 286 -31.43 25.44 6.73
CA GLU A 286 -32.77 25.17 7.26
C GLU A 286 -32.62 24.64 8.68
N VAL A 287 -33.25 25.31 9.63
CA VAL A 287 -33.45 24.75 10.97
C VAL A 287 -34.34 23.53 10.78
N ALA A 288 -33.79 22.33 10.97
CA ALA A 288 -34.60 21.12 10.93
C ALA A 288 -35.78 21.29 11.90
N PRO A 289 -37.03 21.00 11.49
CA PRO A 289 -38.16 21.09 12.40
C PRO A 289 -37.86 20.24 13.64
N PRO A 290 -38.30 20.68 14.84
CA PRO A 290 -38.01 19.99 16.09
C PRO A 290 -38.38 18.52 15.96
N ILE A 291 -37.38 17.66 15.95
CA ILE A 291 -37.56 16.22 15.81
C ILE A 291 -38.00 15.70 17.17
N ASP A 292 -39.22 15.16 17.23
CA ASP A 292 -39.61 14.38 18.39
C ASP A 292 -38.84 13.05 18.36
N TYR A 293 -37.79 12.99 19.17
CA TYR A 293 -36.95 11.80 19.30
C TYR A 293 -37.73 10.60 19.86
N ALA A 294 -38.81 10.83 20.62
CA ALA A 294 -39.66 9.74 21.11
C ALA A 294 -40.45 9.12 19.95
N ASP A 295 -41.05 9.94 19.08
CA ASP A 295 -41.77 9.46 17.89
C ASP A 295 -40.83 8.77 16.89
N GLN A 296 -39.63 9.33 16.66
CA GLN A 296 -38.61 8.68 15.83
C GLN A 296 -38.17 7.35 16.42
N PHE A 297 -37.99 7.27 17.73
CA PHE A 297 -37.64 6.02 18.41
C PHE A 297 -38.75 4.99 18.29
N ILE A 298 -40.02 5.38 18.44
CA ILE A 298 -41.18 4.50 18.26
C ILE A 298 -41.24 4.00 16.80
N GLY A 299 -41.10 4.90 15.83
CA GLY A 299 -41.08 4.56 14.41
C GLY A 299 -39.94 3.59 14.06
N PHE A 300 -38.74 3.87 14.55
CA PHE A 300 -37.58 3.00 14.36
C PHE A 300 -37.75 1.63 15.04
N SER A 301 -38.19 1.61 16.30
CA SER A 301 -38.44 0.38 17.07
C SER A 301 -39.54 -0.47 16.42
N PHE A 302 -40.54 0.16 15.81
CA PHE A 302 -41.58 -0.52 15.06
C PHE A 302 -41.06 -1.16 13.77
N GLN A 303 -40.18 -0.49 13.02
CA GLN A 303 -39.65 -1.00 11.75
C GLN A 303 -38.52 -2.02 11.93
N THR A 304 -37.70 -1.87 12.97
CA THR A 304 -36.56 -2.74 13.20
C THR A 304 -36.97 -4.08 13.79
N PHE A 305 -36.34 -5.16 13.32
CA PHE A 305 -36.48 -6.49 13.93
C PHE A 305 -35.49 -6.72 15.09
N LEU A 306 -34.58 -5.78 15.35
CA LEU A 306 -33.54 -5.88 16.38
C LEU A 306 -34.03 -5.55 17.80
N THR A 307 -35.34 -5.65 18.04
CA THR A 307 -35.96 -5.31 19.33
C THR A 307 -36.13 -6.51 20.27
N SER A 308 -36.06 -7.74 19.76
CA SER A 308 -36.28 -8.96 20.55
C SER A 308 -34.94 -9.67 20.82
N PRO A 309 -34.67 -10.08 22.08
CA PRO A 309 -33.46 -10.82 22.42
C PRO A 309 -33.37 -12.16 21.69
N GLU A 310 -34.50 -12.82 21.43
CA GLU A 310 -34.56 -14.07 20.66
C GLU A 310 -34.16 -13.87 19.19
N THR A 311 -34.59 -12.75 18.61
CA THR A 311 -34.23 -12.38 17.22
C THR A 311 -32.74 -12.03 17.13
N LEU A 312 -32.21 -11.32 18.13
CA LEU A 312 -30.77 -11.05 18.23
C LEU A 312 -29.96 -12.33 18.37
N ALA A 313 -30.40 -13.26 19.23
CA ALA A 313 -29.76 -14.57 19.36
C ALA A 313 -29.80 -15.37 18.04
N ALA A 314 -30.91 -15.31 17.30
CA ALA A 314 -31.03 -15.92 15.98
C ALA A 314 -30.04 -15.31 14.97
N VAL A 315 -29.91 -13.97 14.95
CA VAL A 315 -28.94 -13.24 14.12
C VAL A 315 -27.51 -13.70 14.43
N VAL A 316 -27.15 -13.79 15.71
CA VAL A 316 -25.80 -14.21 16.13
C VAL A 316 -25.51 -15.63 15.63
N LYS A 317 -26.40 -16.59 15.88
CA LYS A 317 -26.22 -17.98 15.41
C LYS A 317 -26.15 -18.09 13.89
N VAL A 318 -26.98 -17.35 13.16
CA VAL A 318 -26.94 -17.30 11.69
C VAL A 318 -25.59 -16.75 11.21
N ASN A 319 -25.13 -15.64 11.81
CA ASN A 319 -23.84 -15.05 11.44
C ASN A 319 -22.67 -16.00 11.78
N GLU A 320 -22.75 -16.77 12.87
CA GLU A 320 -21.74 -17.80 13.20
C GLU A 320 -21.68 -18.90 12.14
N GLU A 321 -22.82 -19.43 11.70
CA GLU A 321 -22.85 -20.42 10.61
C GLU A 321 -22.33 -19.82 9.29
N CYS A 322 -22.67 -18.57 8.98
CA CYS A 322 -22.13 -17.86 7.81
C CYS A 322 -20.62 -17.64 7.92
N TYR A 323 -20.11 -17.31 9.11
CA TYR A 323 -18.68 -17.13 9.35
C TYR A 323 -17.91 -18.45 9.18
N ARG A 324 -18.45 -19.58 9.66
CA ARG A 324 -17.85 -20.90 9.40
C ARG A 324 -17.77 -21.18 7.90
N MET A 325 -18.77 -20.74 7.13
CA MET A 325 -18.75 -20.88 5.67
C MET A 325 -17.69 -19.98 5.03
N LEU A 326 -17.52 -18.73 5.49
CA LEU A 326 -16.46 -17.81 5.03
C LEU A 326 -15.05 -18.37 5.23
N CYS A 327 -14.83 -19.18 6.27
CA CYS A 327 -13.52 -19.78 6.56
C CYS A 327 -13.21 -21.04 5.75
N MET A 328 -14.09 -21.47 4.84
CA MET A 328 -13.84 -22.63 3.98
C MET A 328 -13.26 -22.19 2.64
N ASP A 329 -12.34 -23.01 2.12
CA ASP A 329 -11.79 -22.85 0.77
C ASP A 329 -12.49 -23.81 -0.19
N VAL A 330 -12.95 -23.30 -1.33
CA VAL A 330 -13.51 -24.10 -2.44
C VAL A 330 -12.44 -25.05 -3.02
N PHE A 331 -11.18 -24.62 -3.01
CA PHE A 331 -10.04 -25.34 -3.58
C PHE A 331 -9.13 -25.91 -2.50
N ALA A 332 -8.50 -27.04 -2.80
CA ALA A 332 -7.50 -27.65 -1.92
C ALA A 332 -6.13 -26.98 -2.15
N LEU A 333 -5.74 -26.07 -1.26
CA LEU A 333 -4.51 -25.26 -1.39
C LEU A 333 -3.30 -25.82 -0.63
N LYS A 334 -3.53 -26.74 0.32
CA LYS A 334 -2.47 -27.26 1.19
C LYS A 334 -1.79 -28.47 0.56
N THR A 335 -0.52 -28.31 0.21
CA THR A 335 0.30 -29.37 -0.39
C THR A 335 1.55 -29.60 0.44
N SER A 336 1.68 -30.79 1.04
CA SER A 336 2.84 -31.19 1.86
C SER A 336 3.92 -31.94 1.09
N ARG A 337 3.61 -32.37 -0.14
CA ARG A 337 4.50 -33.14 -1.03
C ARG A 337 4.14 -32.90 -2.48
N SER A 338 5.08 -33.16 -3.38
CA SER A 338 4.81 -33.17 -4.82
C SER A 338 3.77 -34.23 -5.19
N LEU A 339 2.87 -33.88 -6.11
CA LEU A 339 1.73 -34.69 -6.51
C LEU A 339 1.85 -35.12 -7.98
N LYS A 340 1.14 -36.19 -8.34
CA LYS A 340 0.81 -36.46 -9.76
C LYS A 340 -0.33 -35.55 -10.20
N LEU A 341 -0.45 -35.30 -11.50
CA LEU A 341 -1.51 -34.45 -12.04
C LEU A 341 -2.90 -35.02 -11.69
N GLU A 342 -3.07 -36.33 -11.81
CA GLU A 342 -4.32 -37.02 -11.51
C GLU A 342 -4.66 -36.94 -10.02
N GLU A 343 -3.65 -37.05 -9.14
CA GLU A 343 -3.83 -36.90 -7.70
C GLU A 343 -4.26 -35.48 -7.34
N PHE A 344 -3.65 -34.47 -7.97
CA PHE A 344 -4.03 -33.07 -7.78
C PHE A 344 -5.47 -32.82 -8.23
N GLN A 345 -5.85 -33.27 -9.42
CA GLN A 345 -7.22 -33.14 -9.94
C GLN A 345 -8.24 -33.84 -9.02
N GLN A 346 -7.91 -35.05 -8.55
CA GLN A 346 -8.76 -35.78 -7.61
C GLN A 346 -8.95 -35.02 -6.29
N ARG A 347 -7.90 -34.38 -5.77
CA ARG A 347 -8.00 -33.54 -4.55
C ARG A 347 -8.90 -32.33 -4.76
N GLN A 348 -8.75 -31.60 -5.87
CA GLN A 348 -9.62 -30.46 -6.18
C GLN A 348 -11.08 -30.90 -6.29
N ASN A 349 -11.36 -31.93 -7.07
CA ASN A 349 -12.72 -32.46 -7.24
C ASN A 349 -13.33 -32.95 -5.92
N THR A 350 -12.52 -33.49 -5.01
CA THR A 350 -13.00 -33.95 -3.70
C THR A 350 -13.35 -32.78 -2.80
N GLN A 351 -12.53 -31.73 -2.76
CA GLN A 351 -12.80 -30.52 -2.00
C GLN A 351 -14.02 -29.77 -2.54
N GLU A 352 -14.12 -29.61 -3.85
CA GLU A 352 -15.26 -28.98 -4.50
C GLU A 352 -16.57 -29.71 -4.17
N ARG A 353 -16.61 -31.04 -4.29
CA ARG A 353 -17.78 -31.85 -3.94
C ARG A 353 -18.17 -31.72 -2.46
N LEU A 354 -17.18 -31.66 -1.58
CA LEU A 354 -17.42 -31.47 -0.15
C LEU A 354 -18.08 -30.11 0.12
N VAL A 355 -17.53 -29.03 -0.45
CA VAL A 355 -18.06 -27.68 -0.30
C VAL A 355 -19.46 -27.57 -0.92
N HIS A 356 -19.66 -28.15 -2.12
CA HIS A 356 -20.98 -28.20 -2.77
C HIS A 356 -22.03 -28.86 -1.87
N LYS A 357 -21.71 -30.02 -1.29
CA LYS A 357 -22.61 -30.71 -0.36
C LYS A 357 -22.94 -29.83 0.85
N ILE A 358 -21.93 -29.19 1.45
CA ILE A 358 -22.13 -28.33 2.63
C ILE A 358 -23.02 -27.14 2.27
N VAL A 359 -22.77 -26.45 1.15
CA VAL A 359 -23.53 -25.27 0.72
C VAL A 359 -24.98 -25.62 0.39
N HIS A 360 -25.22 -26.77 -0.24
CA HIS A 360 -26.54 -27.12 -0.77
C HIS A 360 -27.41 -27.90 0.24
N GLU A 361 -26.80 -28.68 1.14
CA GLU A 361 -27.51 -29.55 2.08
C GLU A 361 -27.31 -29.10 3.53
N ASP A 362 -26.07 -29.09 4.03
CA ASP A 362 -25.82 -28.95 5.47
C ASP A 362 -26.08 -27.52 5.98
N TRP A 363 -25.58 -26.52 5.26
CA TRP A 363 -25.60 -25.12 5.69
C TRP A 363 -27.02 -24.53 5.76
N PRO A 364 -27.89 -24.69 4.73
CA PRO A 364 -29.28 -24.24 4.82
C PRO A 364 -30.05 -24.94 5.94
N ASN A 365 -29.78 -26.23 6.19
CA ASN A 365 -30.40 -26.99 7.26
C ASN A 365 -29.97 -26.49 8.66
N LYS A 366 -28.68 -26.23 8.85
CA LYS A 366 -28.14 -25.65 10.10
C LYS A 366 -28.72 -24.26 10.37
N LEU A 367 -28.80 -23.40 9.35
CA LEU A 367 -29.41 -22.07 9.46
C LEU A 367 -30.89 -22.16 9.81
N THR A 368 -31.64 -23.03 9.14
CA THR A 368 -33.06 -23.26 9.43
C THR A 368 -33.26 -23.74 10.87
N HIS A 369 -32.42 -24.67 11.33
CA HIS A 369 -32.46 -25.17 12.71
C HIS A 369 -32.13 -24.06 13.73
N ALA A 370 -31.09 -23.25 13.47
CA ALA A 370 -30.70 -22.13 14.31
C ALA A 370 -31.82 -21.08 14.44
N ILE A 371 -32.52 -20.78 13.34
CA ILE A 371 -33.66 -19.86 13.31
C ILE A 371 -34.83 -20.44 14.11
N LYS A 372 -35.22 -21.69 13.84
CA LYS A 372 -36.34 -22.36 14.52
C LYS A 372 -36.11 -22.43 16.03
N THR A 373 -34.96 -22.92 16.46
CA THR A 373 -34.63 -23.06 17.90
C THR A 373 -34.60 -21.72 18.62
N SER A 374 -34.20 -20.64 17.95
CA SER A 374 -34.12 -19.31 18.58
C SER A 374 -35.49 -18.63 18.65
N LEU A 375 -36.36 -18.83 17.66
CA LEU A 375 -37.67 -18.17 17.59
C LEU A 375 -38.83 -18.99 18.17
N VAL A 376 -38.60 -20.25 18.56
CA VAL A 376 -39.64 -21.14 19.12
C VAL A 376 -40.37 -20.54 20.33
N HIS A 377 -39.66 -19.78 21.17
CA HIS A 377 -40.22 -19.21 22.40
C HIS A 377 -40.87 -17.83 22.23
N VAL A 378 -40.79 -17.23 21.04
CA VAL A 378 -41.33 -15.88 20.76
C VAL A 378 -42.86 -15.87 20.64
N GLY A 379 -43.49 -17.05 20.44
CA GLY A 379 -44.94 -17.22 20.45
C GLY A 379 -45.67 -16.60 19.25
N LYS A 380 -46.96 -16.29 19.43
CA LYS A 380 -47.83 -15.67 18.40
C LYS A 380 -47.58 -14.16 18.37
N GLY A 381 -47.20 -13.61 17.20
CA GLY A 381 -46.94 -12.18 17.02
C GLY A 381 -46.13 -11.90 15.74
N TRP A 382 -45.29 -10.85 15.78
CA TRP A 382 -44.48 -10.38 14.63
C TRP A 382 -43.47 -11.40 14.06
N TYR A 383 -43.21 -12.50 14.78
CA TYR A 383 -42.26 -13.56 14.43
C TYR A 383 -42.92 -14.95 14.28
N ASN A 384 -44.20 -15.00 13.92
CA ASN A 384 -44.93 -16.25 13.76
C ASN A 384 -44.37 -17.12 12.62
N LEU A 385 -43.68 -18.22 12.97
CA LEU A 385 -43.13 -19.19 11.99
C LEU A 385 -44.20 -20.04 11.30
N GLN A 386 -45.41 -20.08 11.85
CA GLN A 386 -46.56 -20.82 11.29
C GLN A 386 -47.47 -19.91 10.46
N GLU A 387 -47.01 -18.71 10.09
CA GLU A 387 -47.82 -17.78 9.30
C GLU A 387 -48.02 -18.31 7.88
N THR A 388 -49.27 -18.55 7.50
CA THR A 388 -49.67 -19.03 6.17
C THR A 388 -50.20 -17.90 5.28
N ARG A 389 -50.62 -16.77 5.86
CA ARG A 389 -51.17 -15.64 5.10
C ARG A 389 -50.05 -14.74 4.61
N ARG A 390 -49.99 -14.56 3.28
CA ARG A 390 -48.98 -13.74 2.62
C ARG A 390 -49.01 -12.28 3.08
N ASP A 391 -50.18 -11.66 3.19
CA ASP A 391 -50.30 -10.25 3.59
C ASP A 391 -49.72 -10.02 4.99
N THR A 392 -50.05 -10.91 5.94
CA THR A 392 -49.51 -10.85 7.30
C THR A 392 -47.98 -11.02 7.31
N TYR A 393 -47.45 -11.93 6.49
CA TYR A 393 -46.00 -12.09 6.33
C TYR A 393 -45.35 -10.84 5.72
N GLU A 394 -45.98 -10.20 4.73
CA GLU A 394 -45.41 -9.05 4.04
C GLU A 394 -45.19 -7.83 4.94
N PHE A 395 -46.03 -7.66 5.97
CA PHE A 395 -45.89 -6.63 6.99
C PHE A 395 -45.19 -7.11 8.27
N SER A 396 -44.74 -8.36 8.33
CA SER A 396 -44.10 -8.93 9.52
C SER A 396 -42.63 -8.53 9.66
N LYS A 397 -42.15 -8.45 10.92
CA LYS A 397 -40.71 -8.33 11.21
C LYS A 397 -39.93 -9.58 10.80
N LEU A 398 -40.61 -10.74 10.76
CA LEU A 398 -40.05 -11.99 10.26
C LEU A 398 -39.55 -11.88 8.82
N ARG A 399 -40.29 -11.20 7.92
CA ARG A 399 -39.85 -10.98 6.54
C ARG A 399 -38.55 -10.19 6.47
N SER A 400 -38.45 -9.08 7.21
CA SER A 400 -37.24 -8.25 7.25
C SER A 400 -36.04 -9.03 7.78
N PHE A 401 -36.25 -9.84 8.82
CA PHE A 401 -35.24 -10.74 9.35
C PHE A 401 -34.79 -11.78 8.30
N LEU A 402 -35.71 -12.55 7.71
CA LEU A 402 -35.37 -13.56 6.70
C LEU A 402 -34.75 -12.96 5.45
N ARG A 403 -35.17 -11.76 5.04
CA ARG A 403 -34.53 -11.03 3.94
C ARG A 403 -33.08 -10.71 4.27
N ARG A 404 -32.78 -10.23 5.48
CA ARG A 404 -31.40 -10.03 5.93
C ARG A 404 -30.61 -11.35 5.89
N VAL A 405 -31.16 -12.44 6.44
CA VAL A 405 -30.50 -13.75 6.43
C VAL A 405 -30.13 -14.16 4.99
N ASN A 406 -31.07 -14.04 4.05
CA ASN A 406 -30.83 -14.35 2.64
C ASN A 406 -29.73 -13.48 2.01
N LEU A 407 -29.72 -12.18 2.32
CA LEU A 407 -28.66 -11.28 1.83
C LEU A 407 -27.30 -11.64 2.42
N THR A 408 -27.24 -11.89 3.74
CA THR A 408 -26.01 -12.33 4.42
C THR A 408 -25.49 -13.65 3.85
N MET A 409 -26.38 -14.62 3.56
CA MET A 409 -25.99 -15.87 2.90
C MET A 409 -25.42 -15.63 1.50
N LYS A 410 -26.06 -14.78 0.69
CA LYS A 410 -25.59 -14.43 -0.66
C LYS A 410 -24.22 -13.78 -0.62
N ASP A 411 -24.04 -12.80 0.27
CA ASP A 411 -22.75 -12.12 0.45
C ASP A 411 -21.68 -13.09 0.93
N THR A 412 -22.03 -13.98 1.87
CA THR A 412 -21.12 -15.02 2.36
C THR A 412 -20.61 -15.92 1.24
N LEU A 413 -21.51 -16.42 0.38
CA LEU A 413 -21.11 -17.23 -0.76
C LEU A 413 -20.22 -16.45 -1.73
N ARG A 414 -20.59 -15.21 -2.03
CA ARG A 414 -19.81 -14.33 -2.91
C ARG A 414 -18.39 -14.14 -2.37
N TYR A 415 -18.25 -13.70 -1.12
CA TYR A 415 -16.95 -13.43 -0.53
C TYR A 415 -16.11 -14.70 -0.37
N MET A 416 -16.71 -15.82 0.02
CA MET A 416 -16.02 -17.11 0.08
C MET A 416 -15.49 -17.54 -1.30
N SER A 417 -16.30 -17.40 -2.35
CA SER A 417 -15.89 -17.73 -3.72
C SER A 417 -14.80 -16.80 -4.25
N GLU A 418 -14.94 -15.48 -4.06
CA GLU A 418 -13.93 -14.49 -4.44
C GLU A 418 -12.60 -14.77 -3.72
N GLN A 419 -12.63 -14.96 -2.39
CA GLN A 419 -11.45 -15.28 -1.60
C GLN A 419 -10.81 -16.60 -2.04
N SER A 420 -11.61 -17.64 -2.28
CA SER A 420 -11.11 -18.94 -2.74
C SER A 420 -10.40 -18.83 -4.09
N LEU A 421 -10.96 -18.06 -5.03
CA LEU A 421 -10.34 -17.82 -6.34
C LEU A 421 -9.04 -17.02 -6.23
N HIS A 422 -9.01 -15.99 -5.38
CA HIS A 422 -7.80 -15.22 -5.10
C HIS A 422 -6.71 -16.10 -4.48
N SER A 423 -7.06 -16.90 -3.48
CA SER A 423 -6.14 -17.83 -2.83
C SER A 423 -5.64 -18.90 -3.81
N PHE A 424 -6.50 -19.43 -4.68
CA PHE A 424 -6.12 -20.40 -5.71
C PHE A 424 -5.18 -19.79 -6.76
N ARG A 425 -5.47 -18.57 -7.23
CA ARG A 425 -4.56 -17.83 -8.12
C ARG A 425 -3.20 -17.64 -7.46
N ALA A 426 -3.17 -17.11 -6.24
CA ALA A 426 -1.91 -16.87 -5.52
C ALA A 426 -1.12 -18.18 -5.32
N PHE A 427 -1.81 -19.28 -5.05
CA PHE A 427 -1.23 -20.61 -4.97
C PHE A 427 -0.60 -21.06 -6.30
N VAL A 428 -1.30 -20.89 -7.43
CA VAL A 428 -0.78 -21.23 -8.76
C VAL A 428 0.38 -20.32 -9.15
N ASP A 429 0.24 -19.00 -9.01
CA ASP A 429 1.27 -18.01 -9.30
C ASP A 429 2.56 -18.33 -8.53
N LYS A 430 2.42 -18.71 -7.25
CA LYS A 430 3.54 -19.13 -6.41
C LYS A 430 4.16 -20.45 -6.85
N ALA A 431 3.34 -21.42 -7.27
CA ALA A 431 3.83 -22.70 -7.80
C ALA A 431 4.57 -22.54 -9.15
N THR A 432 4.25 -21.50 -9.93
CA THR A 432 4.86 -21.18 -11.22
C THR A 432 5.96 -20.12 -11.16
N GLU A 433 6.35 -19.67 -9.97
CA GLU A 433 7.36 -18.61 -9.78
C GLU A 433 8.74 -19.01 -10.33
N ALA A 434 9.04 -20.31 -10.30
CA ALA A 434 10.33 -20.85 -10.71
C ALA A 434 10.30 -21.44 -12.13
N ASN A 435 11.31 -21.10 -12.92
CA ASN A 435 11.61 -21.70 -14.20
C ASN A 435 12.52 -22.92 -14.01
N VAL A 436 12.05 -24.10 -14.41
CA VAL A 436 12.83 -25.34 -14.35
C VAL A 436 13.80 -25.38 -15.54
N LYS A 437 15.10 -25.41 -15.27
CA LYS A 437 16.13 -25.64 -16.29
C LYS A 437 16.71 -27.04 -16.11
N ILE A 438 16.52 -27.87 -17.12
CA ILE A 438 17.01 -29.25 -17.16
C ILE A 438 18.38 -29.22 -17.83
N ILE A 439 19.42 -29.65 -17.09
CA ILE A 439 20.79 -29.72 -17.62
C ILE A 439 21.03 -31.14 -18.15
N ASP A 440 20.72 -32.15 -17.35
CA ASP A 440 20.82 -33.56 -17.72
C ASP A 440 19.76 -34.40 -16.98
N ALA A 441 19.74 -35.72 -17.21
CA ALA A 441 18.75 -36.62 -16.60
C ALA A 441 18.79 -36.68 -15.06
N LYS A 442 19.89 -36.26 -14.43
CA LYS A 442 20.10 -36.23 -12.98
C LYS A 442 20.15 -34.80 -12.42
N THR A 443 20.41 -33.80 -13.26
CA THR A 443 20.66 -32.42 -12.86
C THR A 443 19.59 -31.49 -13.43
N SER A 444 18.73 -30.99 -12.55
CA SER A 444 17.81 -29.88 -12.83
C SER A 444 18.04 -28.77 -11.83
N PHE A 445 17.88 -27.52 -12.26
CA PHE A 445 17.99 -26.37 -11.39
C PHE A 445 16.79 -25.45 -11.55
N LEU A 446 16.36 -24.84 -10.45
CA LEU A 446 15.30 -23.84 -10.45
C LEU A 446 15.91 -22.45 -10.61
N SER A 447 15.40 -21.70 -11.56
CA SER A 447 15.74 -20.30 -11.82
C SER A 447 14.54 -19.42 -11.57
N TYR A 448 14.78 -18.14 -11.27
CA TYR A 448 13.72 -17.17 -11.01
C TYR A 448 13.95 -15.96 -11.90
N ALA A 449 12.90 -15.43 -12.52
CA ALA A 449 13.00 -14.39 -13.54
C ALA A 449 13.72 -13.11 -13.05
N ASP A 450 13.49 -12.73 -11.80
CA ASP A 450 14.13 -11.59 -11.14
C ASP A 450 15.63 -11.81 -10.89
N LEU A 451 16.03 -13.04 -10.55
CA LEU A 451 17.43 -13.42 -10.39
C LEU A 451 18.13 -13.60 -11.74
N ASP A 452 17.43 -14.15 -12.74
CA ASP A 452 17.92 -14.28 -14.12
C ASP A 452 18.24 -12.90 -14.73
N ALA A 453 17.38 -11.90 -14.51
CA ALA A 453 17.60 -10.52 -14.98
C ALA A 453 18.89 -9.90 -14.40
N ARG A 454 19.25 -10.27 -13.17
CA ARG A 454 20.43 -9.77 -12.45
C ARG A 454 21.63 -10.70 -12.53
N ARG A 455 21.59 -11.72 -13.39
CA ARG A 455 22.61 -12.77 -13.46
C ARG A 455 24.01 -12.22 -13.79
N ALA A 456 24.08 -11.20 -14.65
CA ALA A 456 25.34 -10.54 -15.00
C ALA A 456 25.97 -9.79 -13.81
N GLU A 457 25.15 -9.18 -12.95
CA GLU A 457 25.60 -8.44 -11.75
C GLU A 457 25.99 -9.36 -10.60
N LEU A 458 25.25 -10.47 -10.43
CA LEU A 458 25.39 -11.36 -9.28
C LEU A 458 26.61 -12.28 -9.40
N GLY A 459 27.00 -12.64 -10.63
CA GLY A 459 27.98 -13.71 -10.88
C GLY A 459 27.41 -15.10 -10.58
N HIS A 460 28.05 -16.14 -11.12
CA HIS A 460 27.51 -17.50 -11.15
C HIS A 460 27.25 -18.09 -9.75
N THR A 461 28.24 -18.03 -8.85
CA THR A 461 28.17 -18.64 -7.52
C THR A 461 27.11 -18.02 -6.62
N LYS A 462 26.99 -16.68 -6.63
CA LYS A 462 26.00 -15.96 -5.83
C LYS A 462 24.59 -16.15 -6.38
N TYR A 463 24.44 -16.17 -7.71
CA TYR A 463 23.17 -16.48 -8.37
C TYR A 463 22.65 -17.86 -7.97
N GLU A 464 23.48 -18.91 -8.04
CA GLU A 464 23.09 -20.27 -7.65
C GLU A 464 22.74 -20.38 -6.17
N HIS A 465 23.50 -19.73 -5.30
CA HIS A 465 23.21 -19.69 -3.87
C HIS A 465 21.83 -19.08 -3.58
N LEU A 466 21.50 -17.95 -4.21
CA LEU A 466 20.21 -17.27 -4.04
C LEU A 466 19.05 -18.11 -4.58
N CYS A 467 19.21 -18.75 -5.74
CA CYS A 467 18.21 -19.68 -6.28
C CYS A 467 17.94 -20.86 -5.32
N ARG A 468 19.00 -21.45 -4.76
CA ARG A 468 18.90 -22.58 -3.82
C ARG A 468 18.29 -22.16 -2.48
N GLN A 469 18.64 -20.98 -1.97
CA GLN A 469 18.05 -20.43 -0.75
C GLN A 469 16.54 -20.23 -0.91
N ARG A 470 16.10 -19.65 -2.03
CA ARG A 470 14.68 -19.45 -2.33
C ARG A 470 13.92 -20.76 -2.50
N GLN A 471 14.57 -21.78 -3.09
CA GLN A 471 14.01 -23.14 -3.18
C GLN A 471 13.76 -23.78 -1.81
N ILE A 472 14.64 -23.55 -0.82
CA ILE A 472 14.46 -24.08 0.54
C ILE A 472 13.32 -23.37 1.28
N GLN A 473 13.13 -22.07 1.02
CA GLN A 473 12.07 -21.27 1.64
C GLN A 473 10.69 -21.49 1.01
N ASN A 474 10.65 -21.93 -0.25
CA ASN A 474 9.41 -22.20 -0.97
C ASN A 474 8.84 -23.59 -0.63
N PRO A 475 7.50 -23.77 -0.71
CA PRO A 475 6.88 -25.08 -0.57
C PRO A 475 7.40 -26.07 -1.63
N PRO A 476 7.30 -27.40 -1.38
CA PRO A 476 7.76 -28.40 -2.33
C PRO A 476 7.08 -28.21 -3.70
N ALA A 477 7.79 -28.55 -4.78
CA ALA A 477 7.28 -28.45 -6.14
C ALA A 477 5.91 -29.11 -6.25
N LEU A 478 4.96 -28.46 -6.94
CA LEU A 478 3.57 -28.93 -6.98
C LEU A 478 3.45 -30.31 -7.65
N PHE A 479 4.19 -30.52 -8.75
CA PHE A 479 4.15 -31.75 -9.53
C PHE A 479 5.50 -32.47 -9.56
N THR A 480 5.44 -33.80 -9.56
CA THR A 480 6.60 -34.65 -9.89
C THR A 480 6.58 -34.95 -11.39
N VAL A 481 7.66 -34.62 -12.09
CA VAL A 481 7.83 -34.96 -13.51
C VAL A 481 8.80 -36.15 -13.61
N ASN A 482 8.33 -37.25 -14.20
CA ASN A 482 9.18 -38.39 -14.52
C ASN A 482 9.59 -38.31 -15.98
N LEU A 483 10.89 -38.20 -16.24
CA LEU A 483 11.46 -38.25 -17.58
C LEU A 483 11.88 -39.69 -17.87
N SER A 484 11.31 -40.30 -18.91
CA SER A 484 11.76 -41.61 -19.41
C SER A 484 12.30 -41.44 -20.83
N VAL A 485 13.38 -42.16 -21.14
CA VAL A 485 13.83 -42.31 -22.53
C VAL A 485 12.79 -43.17 -23.23
N SER A 486 12.11 -42.61 -24.24
CA SER A 486 11.18 -43.38 -25.05
C SER A 486 11.93 -44.51 -25.76
N SER A 487 11.35 -45.72 -25.76
CA SER A 487 11.84 -46.82 -26.61
C SER A 487 11.60 -46.57 -28.09
N GLU A 488 10.69 -45.65 -28.40
CA GLU A 488 10.46 -45.16 -29.75
C GLU A 488 11.46 -44.03 -30.05
N LEU A 489 12.28 -44.23 -31.08
CA LEU A 489 13.23 -43.23 -31.56
C LEU A 489 12.47 -42.08 -32.23
N ILE A 490 12.03 -41.10 -31.44
CA ILE A 490 11.37 -39.90 -31.96
C ILE A 490 12.46 -38.93 -32.40
N VAL A 491 12.75 -38.91 -33.70
CA VAL A 491 13.72 -38.00 -34.30
C VAL A 491 13.10 -36.60 -34.40
N ILE A 492 13.44 -35.74 -33.46
CA ILE A 492 12.87 -34.37 -33.32
C ILE A 492 13.21 -33.50 -34.54
N ASN A 493 14.31 -33.78 -35.24
CA ASN A 493 14.81 -33.04 -36.40
C ASN A 493 14.67 -33.81 -37.73
N GLN A 494 13.69 -34.71 -37.88
CA GLN A 494 13.55 -35.56 -39.06
C GLN A 494 13.51 -34.75 -40.37
N ALA A 495 12.92 -33.56 -40.36
CA ALA A 495 12.91 -32.67 -41.52
C ALA A 495 14.33 -32.24 -41.94
N ALA A 496 15.17 -31.82 -41.00
CA ALA A 496 16.55 -31.43 -41.28
C ALA A 496 17.42 -32.62 -41.73
N ILE A 497 17.16 -33.83 -41.20
CA ILE A 497 17.84 -35.05 -41.65
C ILE A 497 17.44 -35.40 -43.10
N ASN A 498 16.16 -35.24 -43.43
CA ASN A 498 15.66 -35.48 -44.78
C ASN A 498 16.22 -34.47 -45.78
N ASP A 499 16.35 -33.19 -45.38
CA ASP A 499 16.97 -32.13 -46.19
C ASP A 499 18.44 -32.44 -46.47
N ALA A 500 19.23 -32.73 -45.43
CA ALA A 500 20.63 -33.10 -45.60
C ALA A 500 20.81 -34.36 -46.46
N SER A 501 19.90 -35.33 -46.34
CA SER A 501 19.93 -36.54 -47.18
C SER A 501 19.66 -36.23 -48.65
N ARG A 502 18.77 -35.28 -48.95
CA ARG A 502 18.53 -34.81 -50.33
C ARG A 502 19.73 -34.10 -50.91
N ASP A 503 20.37 -33.22 -50.13
CA ASP A 503 21.56 -32.49 -50.55
C ASP A 503 22.72 -33.45 -50.86
N ILE A 504 22.92 -34.48 -50.03
CA ILE A 504 23.93 -35.52 -50.27
C ILE A 504 23.61 -36.33 -51.54
N ALA A 505 22.34 -36.66 -51.77
CA ALA A 505 21.94 -37.40 -52.96
C ALA A 505 22.14 -36.57 -54.24
N GLN A 506 21.82 -35.27 -54.18
CA GLN A 506 22.05 -34.34 -55.28
C GLN A 506 23.56 -34.18 -55.57
N TRP A 507 24.37 -33.97 -54.53
CA TRP A 507 25.82 -33.91 -54.67
C TRP A 507 26.40 -35.20 -55.29
N LYS A 508 25.93 -36.37 -54.84
CA LYS A 508 26.36 -37.66 -55.42
C LYS A 508 26.00 -37.78 -56.91
N ALA A 509 24.79 -37.39 -57.29
CA ALA A 509 24.36 -37.42 -58.68
C ALA A 509 25.22 -36.48 -59.55
N GLU A 510 25.49 -35.27 -59.06
CA GLU A 510 26.36 -34.31 -59.73
C GLU A 510 27.82 -34.81 -59.84
N TYR A 511 28.31 -35.48 -58.79
CA TYR A 511 29.63 -36.09 -58.76
C TYR A 511 29.75 -37.25 -59.76
N GLU A 512 28.76 -38.13 -59.84
CA GLU A 512 28.75 -39.24 -60.81
C GLU A 512 28.68 -38.74 -62.27
N VAL A 513 27.96 -37.64 -62.52
CA VAL A 513 27.95 -36.99 -63.84
C VAL A 513 29.31 -36.38 -64.16
N LYS A 514 29.97 -35.73 -63.20
CA LYS A 514 31.35 -35.23 -63.37
C LYS A 514 32.35 -36.37 -63.59
N LEU A 515 32.22 -37.47 -62.86
CA LEU A 515 33.08 -38.64 -62.98
C LEU A 515 32.92 -39.28 -64.37
N LYS A 516 31.69 -39.42 -64.86
CA LYS A 516 31.44 -39.91 -66.23
C LYS A 516 32.02 -38.99 -67.30
N ARG A 517 31.86 -37.67 -67.16
CA ARG A 517 32.49 -36.71 -68.09
C ARG A 517 34.01 -36.81 -68.08
N LEU A 518 34.62 -36.95 -66.91
CA LEU A 518 36.07 -37.14 -66.79
C LEU A 518 36.54 -38.49 -67.40
N GLN A 519 35.72 -39.53 -67.34
CA GLN A 519 36.02 -40.83 -67.96
C GLN A 519 35.78 -40.84 -69.47
N ASP A 520 34.83 -40.05 -69.97
CA ASP A 520 34.55 -39.89 -71.40
C ASP A 520 35.58 -38.95 -72.08
N ASP A 521 36.10 -37.94 -71.36
CA ASP A 521 37.11 -36.97 -71.84
C ASP A 521 38.55 -37.50 -71.77
N ASP A 522 38.84 -38.55 -70.98
CA ASP A 522 40.15 -39.24 -70.94
C ASP A 522 39.97 -40.78 -70.81
N PRO A 523 39.66 -41.47 -71.91
CA PRO A 523 39.41 -42.92 -71.89
C PRO A 523 40.69 -43.77 -71.70
N ASP A 524 41.88 -43.20 -71.88
CA ASP A 524 43.17 -43.90 -71.77
C ASP A 524 43.97 -43.53 -70.49
N GLY A 525 43.49 -42.57 -69.68
CA GLY A 525 43.95 -42.34 -68.31
C GLY A 525 45.38 -41.83 -68.15
N ASP A 526 45.88 -41.05 -69.12
CA ASP A 526 47.29 -40.64 -69.17
C ASP A 526 47.55 -39.20 -68.69
N HIS A 527 46.54 -38.52 -68.14
CA HIS A 527 46.74 -37.26 -67.44
C HIS A 527 46.41 -37.37 -65.94
N ARG A 528 47.35 -37.98 -65.22
CA ARG A 528 47.57 -37.63 -63.81
C ARG A 528 47.88 -36.14 -63.70
N THR A 529 46.94 -35.35 -63.20
CA THR A 529 47.25 -34.22 -62.31
C THR A 529 45.98 -33.75 -61.60
N LEU A 530 45.88 -34.13 -60.32
CA LEU A 530 45.64 -33.23 -59.20
C LEU A 530 46.10 -33.90 -57.90
#